data_AF-A0A3Q0KSH0-F1
#
_entry.id   AF-A0A3Q0KSH0-F1
#
_cell.length_a   1.000
_cell.length_b   1.000
_cell.length_c   1.000
_cell.angle_alpha   90.00
_cell.angle_beta   90.00
_cell.angle_gamma   90.00
#
_symmetry.space_group_name_H-M   'P 1'
#
loop_
_entity.id
_entity.type
_entity.pdbx_description
1 polymer ?
#
loop_
_entity_poly.entity_id
_entity_poly.type
_entity_poly.pdbx_seq_one_letter_code
_entity_poly.pdbx_strand_id
1 'polypeptide(L)'
;MPSPGGRYAWFQSDGNICINYFRKNMALTDVRVEIERRKVSLYLTIPTGDELLKKFQLLHEVVPEDSSYRVTATKIEIKLKKADKVCWSHLESQDCVTGSGIRKLKLVRVQL
;
A
#
# COMPACT_ATOMS: atom_id res chain seq x y z
N MET A 1 4.67 -0.38 -18.31
CA MET A 1 4.99 -1.73 -17.81
C MET A 1 3.97 -2.09 -16.73
N PRO A 2 3.06 -3.07 -16.91
CA PRO A 2 2.29 -3.58 -15.78
C PRO A 2 3.26 -4.30 -14.82
N SER A 3 3.37 -3.80 -13.59
CA SER A 3 4.25 -4.37 -12.56
C SER A 3 3.80 -5.80 -12.19
N PRO A 4 4.73 -6.72 -11.88
CA PRO A 4 4.47 -8.16 -11.69
C PRO A 4 3.69 -8.55 -10.41
N GLY A 5 2.77 -7.71 -9.92
CA GLY A 5 1.98 -8.00 -8.72
C GLY A 5 0.62 -7.31 -8.76
N GLY A 6 -0.33 -7.87 -9.52
CA GLY A 6 -1.70 -7.38 -9.64
C GLY A 6 -1.82 -5.99 -10.29
N ARG A 7 -2.82 -5.81 -11.14
CA ARG A 7 -3.08 -4.49 -11.72
C ARG A 7 -3.77 -3.65 -10.66
N TYR A 8 -3.26 -2.45 -10.37
CA TYR A 8 -3.93 -1.49 -9.50
C TYR A 8 -3.95 -0.10 -10.15
N ALA A 9 -4.91 0.71 -9.73
CA ALA A 9 -4.97 2.13 -10.00
C ALA A 9 -5.20 2.88 -8.69
N TRP A 10 -4.81 4.14 -8.63
CA TRP A 10 -5.07 4.97 -7.47
C TRP A 10 -5.43 6.38 -7.91
N PHE A 11 -6.17 7.08 -7.07
CA PHE A 11 -6.57 8.48 -7.26
C PHE A 11 -6.71 9.14 -5.89
N GLN A 12 -6.83 10.47 -5.87
CA GLN A 12 -6.94 11.21 -4.62
C GLN A 12 -7.97 12.32 -4.67
N SER A 13 -8.45 12.68 -3.50
CA SER A 13 -9.19 13.90 -3.20
C SER A 13 -8.38 14.75 -2.21
N ASP A 14 -8.91 15.90 -1.78
CA ASP A 14 -8.27 16.77 -0.78
C ASP A 14 -7.84 15.98 0.47
N GLY A 15 -8.75 15.18 1.03
CA GLY A 15 -8.53 14.45 2.29
C GLY A 15 -8.36 12.94 2.20
N ASN A 16 -8.42 12.32 1.01
CA ASN A 16 -8.36 10.85 0.89
C ASN A 16 -7.52 10.39 -0.29
N ILE A 17 -6.91 9.21 -0.15
CA ILE A 17 -6.37 8.40 -1.24
C ILE A 17 -7.28 7.20 -1.45
N CYS A 18 -7.58 6.85 -2.70
CA CYS A 18 -8.30 5.64 -3.04
C CYS A 18 -7.42 4.73 -3.89
N ILE A 19 -7.31 3.46 -3.50
CA ILE A 19 -6.57 2.43 -4.23
C ILE A 19 -7.56 1.38 -4.71
N ASN A 20 -7.58 1.12 -6.01
CA ASN A 20 -8.34 0.06 -6.64
C ASN A 20 -7.39 -1.05 -7.05
N TYR A 21 -7.43 -2.18 -6.35
CA TYR A 21 -6.69 -3.38 -6.72
C TYR A 21 -7.60 -4.31 -7.53
N PHE A 22 -7.27 -4.53 -8.81
CA PHE A 22 -8.12 -5.25 -9.74
C PHE A 22 -7.84 -6.75 -9.68
N ARG A 23 -8.80 -7.49 -9.13
CA ARG A 23 -8.79 -8.95 -9.13
C ARG A 23 -10.24 -9.45 -9.10
N LYS A 24 -10.53 -10.38 -9.99
CA LYS A 24 -11.87 -10.95 -10.16
C LYS A 24 -12.08 -12.12 -9.20
N ASN A 25 -13.36 -12.43 -8.95
CA ASN A 25 -13.79 -13.63 -8.24
C ASN A 25 -13.23 -13.74 -6.81
N MET A 26 -13.31 -12.63 -6.06
CA MET A 26 -12.95 -12.57 -4.65
C MET A 26 -14.21 -12.39 -3.81
N ALA A 27 -14.38 -13.21 -2.77
CA ALA A 27 -15.31 -12.93 -1.71
C ALA A 27 -14.65 -12.04 -0.65
N LEU A 28 -15.47 -11.39 0.19
CA LEU A 28 -14.98 -10.60 1.31
C LEU A 28 -14.18 -11.46 2.30
N THR A 29 -14.54 -12.73 2.45
CA THR A 29 -13.87 -13.72 3.32
C THR A 29 -12.48 -14.08 2.84
N ASP A 30 -12.18 -13.89 1.56
CA ASP A 30 -10.92 -14.29 0.95
C ASP A 30 -9.90 -13.15 1.00
N VAL A 31 -10.28 -11.97 1.49
CA VAL A 31 -9.46 -10.76 1.43
C VAL A 31 -9.30 -10.19 2.82
N ARG A 32 -8.04 -10.06 3.24
CA ARG A 32 -7.66 -9.30 4.43
C ARG A 32 -6.87 -8.07 4.00
N VAL A 33 -7.25 -6.91 4.53
CA VAL A 33 -6.56 -5.64 4.31
C VAL A 33 -6.05 -5.13 5.65
N GLU A 34 -4.75 -4.94 5.74
CA GLU A 34 -4.11 -4.29 6.89
C GLU A 34 -3.69 -2.88 6.50
N ILE A 35 -4.16 -1.90 7.27
CA ILE A 35 -3.86 -0.49 7.07
C ILE A 35 -3.05 -0.01 8.28
N GLU A 36 -1.86 0.49 8.00
CA GLU A 36 -0.96 1.13 8.97
C GLU A 36 -0.66 2.56 8.49
N ARG A 37 -0.07 3.38 9.37
CA ARG A 37 0.15 4.81 9.07
C ARG A 37 0.86 5.05 7.74
N ARG A 38 1.87 4.25 7.38
CA ARG A 38 2.62 4.38 6.12
C ARG A 38 2.63 3.11 5.27
N LYS A 39 1.68 2.20 5.49
CA LYS A 39 1.70 0.90 4.80
C LYS A 39 0.30 0.36 4.63
N VAL A 40 0.04 -0.23 3.46
CA VAL A 40 -1.16 -1.05 3.22
C VAL A 40 -0.71 -2.41 2.73
N SER A 41 -1.19 -3.47 3.38
CA SER A 41 -0.95 -4.85 2.98
C SER A 41 -2.27 -5.50 2.58
N LEU A 42 -2.30 -6.07 1.37
CA LEU A 42 -3.39 -6.88 0.86
C LEU A 42 -2.99 -8.35 0.93
N TYR A 43 -3.83 -9.16 1.56
CA TYR A 43 -3.66 -10.59 1.65
C TYR A 43 -4.84 -11.33 1.01
N LEU A 44 -4.55 -12.49 0.46
CA LEU A 44 -5.51 -13.51 0.09
C LEU A 44 -5.56 -14.53 1.22
N THR A 45 -6.71 -14.64 1.88
CA THR A 45 -6.94 -15.64 2.90
C THR A 45 -7.23 -16.97 2.22
N ILE A 46 -6.32 -17.93 2.36
CA ILE A 46 -6.49 -19.31 1.88
C ILE A 46 -6.50 -20.27 3.09
N PRO A 47 -7.03 -21.51 2.95
CA PRO A 47 -7.15 -22.44 4.07
C PRO A 47 -5.83 -22.75 4.79
N THR A 48 -4.69 -22.61 4.11
CA THR A 48 -3.35 -22.85 4.65
C THR A 48 -2.71 -21.63 5.32
N GLY A 49 -3.37 -20.48 5.31
CA GLY A 49 -2.86 -19.21 5.84
C GLY A 49 -3.08 -18.03 4.89
N ASP A 50 -2.64 -16.83 5.29
CA ASP A 50 -2.75 -15.63 4.46
C ASP A 50 -1.56 -15.52 3.49
N GLU A 51 -1.83 -15.36 2.18
CA GLU A 51 -0.83 -15.06 1.15
C GLU A 51 -0.77 -13.55 0.88
N LEU A 52 0.40 -12.92 0.99
CA LEU A 52 0.57 -11.50 0.69
C LEU A 52 0.45 -11.26 -0.83
N LEU A 53 -0.63 -10.59 -1.24
CA LEU A 53 -0.87 -10.24 -2.64
C LEU A 53 -0.12 -9.00 -3.10
N LYS A 54 -0.15 -7.95 -2.28
CA LYS A 54 0.46 -6.66 -2.60
C LYS A 54 0.68 -5.87 -1.31
N LYS A 55 1.85 -5.26 -1.23
CA LYS A 55 2.19 -4.29 -0.21
C LYS A 55 2.41 -2.94 -0.88
N PHE A 56 1.88 -1.89 -0.26
CA PHE A 56 2.10 -0.51 -0.64
C PHE A 56 2.84 0.18 0.50
N GLN A 57 4.06 0.66 0.24
CA GLN A 57 4.77 1.53 1.17
C GLN A 57 4.35 2.97 0.88
N LEU A 58 3.46 3.55 1.68
CA LEU A 58 2.82 4.83 1.36
C LEU A 58 3.81 6.01 1.42
N LEU A 59 3.63 6.98 0.52
CA LEU A 59 4.45 8.19 0.47
C LEU A 59 4.31 9.05 1.73
N HIS A 60 3.07 9.26 2.20
CA HIS A 60 2.77 10.01 3.43
C HIS A 60 1.88 9.19 4.36
N GLU A 61 1.66 9.74 5.56
CA GLU A 61 0.84 9.10 6.56
C GLU A 61 -0.66 9.17 6.26
N VAL A 62 -1.34 8.11 6.68
CA VAL A 62 -2.79 7.99 6.69
C VAL A 62 -3.27 7.75 8.11
N VAL A 63 -4.55 8.01 8.36
CA VAL A 63 -5.24 7.71 9.62
C VAL A 63 -5.90 6.35 9.47
N PRO A 64 -5.33 5.24 10.01
CA PRO A 64 -5.86 3.90 9.76
C PRO A 64 -7.28 3.70 10.29
N GLU A 65 -7.59 4.33 11.43
CA GLU A 65 -8.90 4.26 12.11
C GLU A 65 -10.03 4.87 11.27
N ASP A 66 -9.73 5.89 10.47
CA ASP A 66 -10.65 6.56 9.55
C ASP A 66 -10.58 6.00 8.12
N SER A 67 -9.77 4.96 7.91
CA SER A 67 -9.60 4.31 6.62
C SER A 67 -10.49 3.07 6.52
N SER A 68 -10.88 2.71 5.31
CA SER A 68 -11.80 1.59 5.07
C SER A 68 -11.47 0.87 3.77
N TYR A 69 -12.04 -0.31 3.59
CA TYR A 69 -11.98 -1.02 2.32
C TYR A 69 -13.32 -1.71 2.03
N ARG A 70 -13.55 -2.03 0.75
CA ARG A 70 -14.67 -2.87 0.32
C ARG A 70 -14.23 -3.79 -0.82
N VAL A 71 -14.82 -4.97 -0.88
CA VAL A 71 -14.59 -5.94 -1.95
C VAL A 71 -15.78 -5.91 -2.89
N THR A 72 -15.50 -5.83 -4.19
CA THR A 72 -16.48 -5.93 -5.28
C THR A 72 -16.13 -7.14 -6.15
N ALA A 73 -17.02 -7.55 -7.06
CA ALA A 73 -16.78 -8.69 -7.95
C ALA A 73 -15.51 -8.56 -8.83
N THR A 74 -14.99 -7.35 -9.03
CA THR A 74 -13.88 -7.08 -9.97
C THR A 74 -12.67 -6.42 -9.33
N LYS A 75 -12.78 -5.93 -8.09
CA LYS A 75 -11.73 -5.16 -7.43
C LYS A 75 -11.94 -5.05 -5.93
N ILE A 76 -10.84 -4.81 -5.23
CA ILE A 76 -10.80 -4.35 -3.85
C ILE A 76 -10.58 -2.84 -3.88
N GLU A 77 -11.45 -2.08 -3.24
CA GLU A 77 -11.37 -0.63 -3.14
C GLU A 77 -10.98 -0.24 -1.73
N ILE A 78 -9.83 0.41 -1.58
CA ILE A 78 -9.26 0.84 -0.30
C ILE A 78 -9.33 2.36 -0.27
N LYS A 79 -9.99 2.92 0.73
CA LYS A 79 -10.09 4.35 0.97
C LYS A 79 -9.28 4.71 2.21
N LEU A 80 -8.23 5.48 2.00
CA LEU A 80 -7.31 5.92 3.05
C LEU A 80 -7.57 7.38 3.38
N LYS A 81 -7.78 7.69 4.65
CA LYS A 81 -7.86 9.06 5.15
C LYS A 81 -6.44 9.62 5.26
N LYS A 82 -6.12 10.72 4.57
CA LYS A 82 -4.80 11.35 4.69
C LYS A 82 -4.63 11.93 6.09
N ALA A 83 -3.44 11.79 6.68
CA ALA A 83 -3.08 12.49 7.92
C ALA A 83 -2.92 14.01 7.68
N ASP A 84 -2.34 14.37 6.54
CA ASP A 84 -2.10 15.76 6.13
C ASP A 84 -2.82 16.09 4.81
N LYS A 85 -3.14 17.36 4.59
CA LYS A 85 -3.74 17.87 3.33
C LYS A 85 -2.71 18.04 2.21
N VAL A 86 -1.82 17.06 2.05
CA VAL A 86 -0.79 17.06 1.00
C VAL A 86 -1.33 16.38 -0.25
N CYS A 87 -1.01 16.95 -1.42
CA CYS A 87 -1.24 16.31 -2.71
C CYS A 87 -0.11 15.31 -2.99
N TRP A 88 -0.44 14.01 -3.04
CA TRP A 88 0.56 12.96 -3.23
C TRP A 88 0.99 12.93 -4.69
N SER A 89 2.28 13.09 -4.98
CA SER A 89 2.80 13.03 -6.35
C SER A 89 2.82 11.60 -6.91
N HIS A 90 2.92 10.62 -6.02
CA HIS A 90 2.89 9.19 -6.31
C HIS A 90 2.39 8.44 -5.06
N LEU A 91 1.94 7.19 -5.24
CA LEU A 91 1.35 6.42 -4.15
C LEU A 91 2.40 5.89 -3.15
N GLU A 92 3.48 5.33 -3.67
CA GLU A 92 4.46 4.58 -2.88
C GLU A 92 5.75 5.37 -2.68
N SER A 93 6.38 5.29 -1.51
CA SER A 93 7.74 5.80 -1.33
C SER A 93 8.72 4.99 -2.20
N GLN A 94 9.79 5.62 -2.68
CA GLN A 94 10.78 4.96 -3.54
C GLN A 94 11.65 3.93 -2.79
N ASP A 95 11.41 3.73 -1.49
CA ASP A 95 12.11 2.77 -0.64
C ASP A 95 11.47 1.37 -0.71
N CYS A 96 11.45 0.78 -1.90
CA CYS A 96 11.17 -0.64 -2.07
C CYS A 96 12.48 -1.41 -2.16
N VAL A 97 13.00 -1.88 -1.03
CA VAL A 97 14.02 -2.94 -0.99
C VAL A 97 13.37 -4.27 -1.36
N THR A 98 13.37 -4.58 -2.66
CA THR A 98 13.57 -5.96 -3.11
C THR A 98 14.86 -6.47 -2.44
N GLY A 99 14.81 -7.67 -1.85
CA GLY A 99 15.83 -8.16 -0.90
C GLY A 99 17.28 -7.97 -1.33
N SER A 100 18.13 -7.71 -0.33
CA SER A 100 19.59 -7.55 -0.42
C SER A 100 20.08 -6.24 -1.06
N GLY A 101 20.46 -5.26 -0.22
CA GLY A 101 20.99 -4.00 -0.71
C GLY A 101 21.44 -3.07 0.40
N ILE A 102 22.73 -3.16 0.74
CA ILE A 102 23.48 -2.38 1.72
C ILE A 102 23.06 -0.89 1.70
N ARG A 103 22.53 -0.38 2.82
CA ARG A 103 22.43 1.07 3.04
C ARG A 103 23.84 1.61 3.24
N LYS A 104 24.37 2.23 2.20
CA LYS A 104 25.63 2.98 2.20
C LYS A 104 25.55 4.08 3.26
N LEU A 105 26.15 3.85 4.43
CA LEU A 105 26.36 4.87 5.46
C LEU A 105 27.23 5.98 4.84
N LYS A 106 26.70 7.20 4.81
CA LYS A 106 27.53 8.39 4.60
C LYS A 106 28.44 8.54 5.81
N LEU A 107 29.73 8.30 5.58
CA LEU A 107 30.81 8.60 6.52
C LEU A 107 30.90 10.13 6.68
N VAL A 108 30.66 10.63 7.90
CA VAL A 108 31.02 12.00 8.27
C VAL A 108 32.47 11.98 8.73
N ARG A 109 33.34 12.70 8.04
CA ARG A 109 34.72 12.97 8.49
C ARG A 109 34.66 13.97 9.65
N VAL A 110 35.21 13.57 10.79
CA VAL A 110 35.70 14.50 11.82
C VAL A 110 37.19 14.69 11.55
N GLN A 111 37.63 15.93 11.43
CA GLN A 111 39.05 16.30 11.44
C GLN A 111 39.46 16.70 12.85
N LEU A 112 40.69 16.31 13.20
CA LEU A 112 41.39 16.54 14.46
C LEU A 112 41.45 18.02 14.87
#